data_AF-A0A9E4JIZ7-F1
#
_entry.id   AF-A0A9E4JIZ7-F1
#
_cell.length_a   1.000
_cell.length_b   1.000
_cell.length_c   1.000
_cell.angle_alpha   90.00
_cell.angle_beta   90.00
_cell.angle_gamma   90.00
#
_symmetry.space_group_name_H-M   'P 1'
#
loop_
_entity.id
_entity.type
_entity.pdbx_description
1 polymer ?
#
loop_
_entity_poly.entity_id
_entity_poly.type
_entity_poly.pdbx_seq_one_letter_code
_entity_poly.pdbx_strand_id
1 'polypeptide(L)' 'MLESAGIKVDVVPRAEHAEGLANALGDLAAGTRILFPQALGGRVELREALCAQGCLVDVVAASQTVPLS' A
#
# COMPACT_ATOMS: atom_id res chain seq x y z
N MET A 1 -10.03 2.04 -12.15
CA MET A 1 -9.44 0.69 -12.26
C MET A 1 -9.53 -0.14 -10.98
N LEU A 2 -9.88 0.38 -9.79
CA LEU A 2 -10.40 -0.47 -8.69
C LEU A 2 -11.93 -0.57 -8.77
N GLU A 3 -12.60 0.57 -8.92
CA GLU A 3 -14.07 0.64 -9.04
C GLU A 3 -14.62 -0.12 -10.25
N SER A 4 -13.92 -0.06 -11.39
CA SER A 4 -14.27 -0.84 -12.59
C SER A 4 -14.11 -2.35 -12.42
N ALA A 5 -13.34 -2.78 -11.41
CA ALA A 5 -13.22 -4.17 -10.99
C ALA A 5 -14.24 -4.54 -9.88
N GLY A 6 -15.20 -3.64 -9.57
CA GLY A 6 -16.19 -3.82 -8.52
C GLY A 6 -15.67 -3.58 -7.10
N ILE A 7 -14.47 -3.01 -6.95
CA ILE A 7 -13.87 -2.73 -5.64
C ILE A 7 -14.28 -1.32 -5.20
N LYS A 8 -14.88 -1.22 -4.01
CA LYS A 8 -15.14 0.06 -3.36
C LYS A 8 -13.81 0.68 -2.91
N VAL A 9 -13.58 1.94 -3.26
CA VAL A 9 -12.42 2.71 -2.82
C VAL A 9 -12.82 3.55 -1.62
N ASP A 10 -12.21 3.29 -0.46
CA ASP A 10 -12.48 4.05 0.77
C ASP A 10 -11.52 5.23 0.97
N VAL A 11 -10.31 5.16 0.41
CA VAL A 11 -9.28 6.19 0.59
C VAL A 11 -8.56 6.44 -0.73
N VAL A 12 -8.39 7.72 -1.06
CA VAL A 12 -7.46 8.20 -2.08
C VAL A 12 -6.58 9.26 -1.42
N PRO A 13 -5.25 9.06 -1.32
CA PRO A 13 -4.39 10.01 -0.65
C PRO A 13 -4.27 11.30 -1.45
N ARG A 14 -4.11 12.43 -0.76
CA ARG A 14 -3.92 13.74 -1.41
C ARG A 14 -2.57 13.85 -2.13
N ALA A 15 -1.56 13.13 -1.64
CA ALA A 15 -0.23 13.08 -2.23
C ALA A 15 0.10 11.65 -2.67
N GLU A 16 0.64 11.53 -3.88
CA GLU A 16 0.85 10.26 -4.59
C GLU A 16 2.15 9.52 -4.20
N HIS A 17 2.60 9.67 -2.96
CA HIS A 17 3.79 9.00 -2.43
C HIS A 17 3.47 8.24 -1.14
N ALA A 18 4.40 7.36 -0.74
CA ALA A 18 4.23 6.46 0.40
C ALA A 18 3.77 7.18 1.67
N GLU A 19 4.42 8.28 2.03
CA GLU A 19 4.05 9.09 3.21
C GLU A 19 2.63 9.67 3.11
N GLY A 20 2.20 10.11 1.92
CA GLY A 20 0.85 10.62 1.70
C GLY A 20 -0.22 9.56 1.96
N LEU A 21 0.04 8.32 1.56
CA LEU A 21 -0.85 7.19 1.83
C LEU A 21 -0.80 6.74 3.29
N ALA A 22 0.39 6.69 3.91
CA ALA A 22 0.53 6.38 5.33
C ALA A 22 -0.23 7.37 6.22
N ASN A 23 -0.19 8.66 5.88
CA ASN A 23 -0.96 9.69 6.57
C ASN A 23 -2.47 9.51 6.39
N ALA A 24 -2.92 9.18 5.17
CA ALA A 24 -4.33 8.93 4.88
C ALA A 24 -4.88 7.68 5.61
N LEU A 25 -4.00 6.75 5.98
CA LEU A 25 -4.31 5.53 6.74
C LEU A 25 -3.97 5.65 8.23
N GLY A 26 -3.64 6.85 8.73
CA GLY A 26 -3.13 7.04 10.09
C GLY A 26 -4.08 6.66 11.22
N ASP A 27 -5.38 6.57 10.94
CA ASP A 27 -6.43 6.24 11.92
C ASP A 27 -6.69 4.72 12.03
N LEU A 28 -5.90 3.88 11.33
CA LEU A 28 -6.02 2.44 11.46
C LEU A 28 -5.66 1.97 12.86
N ALA A 29 -6.46 1.05 13.40
CA ALA A 29 -6.19 0.46 14.69
C ALA A 29 -4.91 -0.40 14.66
N ALA A 30 -4.14 -0.38 15.74
CA ALA A 30 -3.03 -1.32 15.91
C ALA A 30 -3.51 -2.77 15.79
N GLY A 31 -2.70 -3.63 15.16
CA GLY A 31 -3.06 -5.01 14.83
C GLY A 31 -3.88 -5.17 13.54
N THR A 32 -4.27 -4.08 12.88
CA THR A 32 -4.91 -4.16 11.55
C THR A 32 -4.00 -4.91 10.58
N ARG A 33 -4.55 -5.94 9.93
CA ARG A 33 -3.85 -6.74 8.94
C ARG A 33 -4.06 -6.16 7.55
N ILE A 34 -2.98 -5.85 6.85
CA ILE A 34 -2.98 -5.21 5.54
C ILE A 34 -2.28 -6.12 4.54
N LEU A 35 -2.96 -6.43 3.44
CA LEU A 35 -2.34 -7.03 2.27
C LEU A 35 -1.94 -5.91 1.31
N PHE A 36 -0.66 -5.83 0.96
CA PHE A 36 -0.13 -4.78 0.10
C PHE A 36 0.45 -5.36 -1.20
N PRO A 37 -0.34 -5.35 -2.31
CA PRO A 37 0.15 -5.69 -3.63
C PRO A 37 1.19 -4.65 -4.09
N GLN A 38 2.40 -5.09 -4.39
CA GLN A 38 3.49 -4.21 -4.80
C GLN A 38 4.29 -4.82 -5.96
N ALA A 39 4.91 -3.97 -6.78
CA ALA A 39 5.91 -4.44 -7.73
C ALA A 39 7.10 -5.12 -7.02
N LEU A 40 7.67 -6.14 -7.64
CA LEU A 40 8.91 -6.77 -7.17
C LEU A 40 10.04 -5.74 -7.13
N GLY A 41 10.73 -5.63 -5.99
CA GLY A 41 11.74 -4.60 -5.75
C GLY A 41 11.16 -3.20 -5.48
N GLY A 42 9.85 -3.11 -5.20
CA GLY A 42 9.18 -1.88 -4.79
C GLY A 42 9.72 -1.32 -3.47
N ARG A 43 9.48 -0.03 -3.26
CA ARG A 43 10.03 0.69 -2.10
C ARG A 43 9.33 0.32 -0.79
N VAL A 44 10.06 0.32 0.31
CA VAL A 44 9.60 -0.25 1.60
C VAL A 44 8.95 0.77 2.55
N GLU A 45 9.00 2.07 2.25
CA GLU A 45 8.71 3.14 3.23
C GLU A 45 7.25 3.12 3.71
N LEU A 46 6.30 2.77 2.84
CA LEU A 46 4.88 2.66 3.22
C LEU A 46 4.67 1.52 4.23
N ARG A 47 5.28 0.35 3.96
CA ARG A 47 5.20 -0.82 4.85
C ARG A 47 5.78 -0.46 6.22
N GLU A 48 6.93 0.18 6.23
CA GLU A 48 7.61 0.59 7.48
C GLU A 48 6.78 1.59 8.28
N ALA A 49 6.20 2.60 7.62
CA ALA A 49 5.33 3.58 8.27
C ALA A 49 4.08 2.92 8.90
N LEU A 50 3.40 2.04 8.17
CA LEU A 50 2.21 1.33 8.68
C LEU A 50 2.57 0.36 9.81
N CYS A 51 3.70 -0.35 9.71
CA CYS A 51 4.19 -1.20 10.79
C CYS A 51 4.57 -0.40 12.04
N ALA A 52 5.14 0.79 11.89
CA ALA A 52 5.45 1.69 13.00
C ALA A 52 4.16 2.19 13.72
N GLN A 53 3.04 2.27 13.00
CA GLN A 53 1.70 2.53 13.56
C GLN A 53 1.09 1.28 14.24
N GLY A 54 1.77 0.14 14.23
CA GLY A 54 1.30 -1.11 14.83
C GLY A 54 0.46 -1.98 13.90
N CYS A 55 0.38 -1.67 12.60
CA CYS A 55 -0.27 -2.55 11.62
C CYS A 55 0.62 -3.77 11.30
N LEU A 56 -0.03 -4.86 10.87
CA LEU A 56 0.63 -6.07 10.38
C LEU A 56 0.50 -6.09 8.85
N VAL A 57 1.61 -5.87 8.14
CA VAL A 57 1.60 -5.68 6.68
C VAL A 57 2.27 -6.87 5.98
N ASP A 58 1.49 -7.56 5.16
CA ASP A 58 1.95 -8.62 4.25
C ASP A 58 2.12 -8.04 2.84
N VAL A 59 3.35 -8.03 2.31
CA VAL A 59 3.64 -7.55 0.96
C VAL A 59 3.60 -8.71 -0.03
N VAL A 60 2.83 -8.55 -1.11
CA VAL A 60 2.73 -9.56 -2.18
C VAL A 60 3.21 -8.96 -3.49
N ALA A 61 4.16 -9.62 -4.15
CA ALA A 61 4.63 -9.24 -5.47
C ALA A 61 3.50 -9.41 -6.50
N ALA A 62 2.97 -8.29 -7.00
CA ALA A 62 1.84 -8.25 -7.93
C ALA A 62 2.25 -7.91 -9.37
N SER A 63 3.43 -7.35 -9.55
CA SER A 63 3.97 -7.00 -10.87
C SER A 63 5.49 -6.96 -10.85
N GLN A 64 6.11 -6.89 -12.02
CA GLN A 64 7.54 -6.64 -12.18
C GLN A 64 7.77 -5.84 -13.45
N THR A 65 8.77 -4.95 -13.41
CA THR A 65 9.23 -4.23 -14.61
C THR A 65 10.32 -5.06 -15.27
N VAL A 66 10.11 -5.42 -16.54
CA VAL A 66 11.10 -6.15 -17.35
C VAL A 66 11.63 -5.25 -18.47
N PRO A 67 12.93 -5.24 -18.76
CA PRO A 67 13.47 -4.55 -19.92
C PRO A 67 12.88 -5.11 -21.22
N LEU A 68 12.63 -4.24 -22.19
CA LEU A 68 12.36 -4.69 -23.57
C LEU A 68 13.70 -5.05 -24.21
N SER A 69 13.82 -6.31 -24.63
CA SER A 69 14.96 -6.85 -25.38
C SER A 69 14.81 -6.65 -26.87
#